data_AF-A0A852RIP2-F1
#
_entry.id   AF-A0A852RIP2-F1
#
_cell.length_a   1.000
_cell.length_b   1.000
_cell.length_c   1.000
_cell.angle_alpha   90.00
_cell.angle_beta   90.00
_cell.angle_gamma   90.00
#
_symmetry.space_group_name_H-M   'P 1'
#
loop_
_entity.id
_entity.type
_entity.pdbx_description
1 polymer ?
#
loop_
_entity_poly.entity_id
_entity_poly.type
_entity_poly.pdbx_seq_one_letter_code
_entity_poly.pdbx_strand_id
1 'polypeptide(L)'
;MVVNRARRAAATVAGAAALMLALSSCSLLEGPTPVTPERPPVEVPAEPATFVPGGTSEENLPFFGQVLREYAAGEQPVQGQPIVDALVAGGFDRQTMQVSFDASKTGLAADSIYVAVRTGESCLIGQVSAEDRDATAEVVGAIGPDKNVCLIGQTRPIDW
;
A
#
# COMPACT_ATOMS: atom_id res chain seq x y z
N MET A 1 50.10 -31.34 -43.51
CA MET A 1 48.71 -31.34 -42.98
C MET A 1 48.58 -30.96 -41.50
N VAL A 2 49.57 -31.26 -40.64
CA VAL A 2 49.51 -31.01 -39.17
C VAL A 2 49.49 -29.51 -38.79
N VAL A 3 50.28 -28.68 -39.48
CA VAL A 3 50.41 -27.22 -39.19
C VAL A 3 49.10 -26.44 -39.42
N ASN A 4 48.30 -26.82 -40.42
CA ASN A 4 47.01 -26.17 -40.69
C ASN A 4 45.92 -26.54 -39.67
N ARG A 5 46.00 -27.73 -39.05
CA ARG A 5 45.07 -28.12 -37.98
C ARG A 5 45.38 -27.35 -36.68
N ALA A 6 46.66 -27.19 -36.35
CA ALA A 6 47.09 -26.42 -35.18
C ALA A 6 46.70 -24.93 -35.28
N ARG A 7 46.86 -24.31 -36.46
CA ARG A 7 46.46 -22.91 -36.69
C ARG A 7 44.94 -22.70 -36.62
N ARG A 8 44.14 -23.65 -37.11
CA ARG A 8 42.67 -23.61 -37.03
C ARG A 8 42.17 -23.78 -35.59
N ALA A 9 42.78 -24.69 -34.82
CA ALA A 9 42.46 -24.89 -33.41
C ALA A 9 42.81 -23.66 -32.55
N ALA A 10 43.95 -23.00 -32.83
CA ALA A 10 44.33 -21.77 -32.14
C ALA A 10 43.36 -20.61 -32.42
N ALA A 11 42.89 -20.48 -33.67
CA ALA A 11 41.92 -19.45 -34.04
C ALA A 11 40.55 -19.66 -33.39
N THR A 12 40.08 -20.92 -33.26
CA THR A 12 38.82 -21.23 -32.57
C THR A 12 38.89 -20.97 -31.07
N VAL A 13 40.02 -21.29 -30.43
CA VAL A 13 40.24 -21.02 -29.00
C VAL A 13 40.30 -19.51 -28.73
N ALA A 14 41.01 -18.76 -29.55
CA ALA A 14 41.08 -17.29 -29.42
C ALA A 14 39.70 -16.64 -29.64
N GLY A 15 38.93 -17.11 -30.61
CA GLY A 15 37.56 -16.64 -30.86
C GLY A 15 36.62 -16.94 -29.68
N ALA A 16 36.69 -18.14 -29.11
CA ALA A 16 35.89 -18.51 -27.95
C ALA A 16 36.25 -17.68 -26.71
N ALA A 17 37.54 -17.40 -26.49
CA ALA A 17 38.00 -16.56 -25.38
C ALA A 17 37.51 -15.10 -25.52
N ALA A 18 37.63 -14.51 -26.71
CA ALA A 18 37.15 -13.16 -26.97
C ALA A 18 35.63 -13.03 -26.81
N LEU A 19 34.87 -14.06 -27.23
CA LEU A 19 33.43 -14.11 -27.06
C LEU A 19 33.06 -14.20 -25.56
N MET A 20 33.72 -15.07 -24.79
CA MET A 20 33.51 -15.16 -23.33
C MET A 20 33.82 -13.86 -22.58
N LEU A 21 34.85 -13.12 -23.01
CA LEU A 21 35.19 -11.80 -22.46
C LEU A 21 34.15 -10.73 -22.81
N ALA A 22 33.59 -10.74 -24.02
CA ALA A 22 32.55 -9.81 -24.44
C ALA A 22 31.23 -10.03 -23.68
N LEU A 23 30.82 -11.29 -23.49
CA LEU A 23 29.59 -11.66 -22.75
C LEU A 23 29.67 -11.39 -21.24
N SER A 24 30.86 -11.31 -20.65
CA SER A 24 31.05 -11.10 -19.20
C SER A 24 31.21 -9.62 -18.81
N SER A 25 31.19 -8.71 -19.79
CA SER A 25 31.51 -7.30 -19.59
C SER A 25 30.48 -6.52 -18.75
N CYS A 26 29.20 -6.93 -18.77
CA CYS A 26 28.14 -6.24 -18.01
C CYS A 26 28.16 -6.53 -16.50
N SER A 27 28.81 -7.60 -16.05
CA SER A 27 28.95 -7.97 -14.64
C SER A 27 30.09 -7.23 -13.91
N LEU A 28 30.93 -6.49 -14.65
CA LEU A 28 32.02 -5.66 -14.09
C LEU A 28 31.62 -4.19 -13.94
N LEU A 29 30.45 -3.79 -14.44
CA LEU A 29 29.89 -2.47 -14.14
C LEU A 29 29.19 -2.57 -12.79
N GLU A 30 29.85 -2.08 -11.74
CA GLU A 30 29.17 -1.69 -10.51
C GLU A 30 28.04 -0.73 -10.91
N GLY A 31 26.80 -1.20 -10.83
CA GLY A 31 25.62 -0.36 -11.06
C GLY A 31 25.57 0.77 -10.02
N PRO A 32 24.85 1.86 -10.28
CA PRO A 32 24.65 2.89 -9.26
C PRO A 32 24.03 2.24 -8.02
N THR A 33 24.65 2.47 -6.86
CA THR A 33 24.07 2.04 -5.59
C THR A 33 22.72 2.75 -5.41
N PRO A 34 21.60 2.03 -5.24
CA PRO A 34 20.33 2.68 -4.94
C PRO A 34 20.48 3.48 -3.66
N VAL A 35 20.22 4.79 -3.73
CA VAL A 35 20.09 5.61 -2.53
C VAL A 35 18.62 5.55 -2.13
N THR A 36 18.33 5.01 -0.95
CA THR A 36 16.99 5.11 -0.36
C THR A 36 16.76 6.57 0.02
N PRO A 37 15.80 7.28 -0.59
CA PRO A 37 15.48 8.63 -0.16
C PRO A 37 14.97 8.60 1.30
N GLU A 38 15.44 9.55 2.10
CA GLU A 38 14.93 9.76 3.46
C GLU A 38 13.42 10.00 3.38
N ARG A 39 12.63 9.24 4.15
CA ARG A 39 11.18 9.48 4.25
C ARG A 39 10.99 10.86 4.89
N PRO A 40 10.26 11.80 4.26
CA PRO A 40 9.92 13.06 4.90
C PRO A 40 9.26 12.79 6.26
N PRO A 41 9.57 13.56 7.31
CA PRO A 41 8.87 13.44 8.58
C PRO A 41 7.36 13.67 8.35
N VAL A 42 6.53 12.82 8.96
CA VAL A 42 5.08 12.99 8.93
C VAL A 42 4.76 14.22 9.76
N GLU A 43 4.27 15.28 9.11
CA GLU A 43 3.76 16.47 9.81
C GLU A 43 2.53 16.05 10.62
N VAL A 44 2.67 16.01 11.94
CA VAL A 44 1.54 15.87 12.86
C VAL A 44 0.88 17.25 12.94
N PRO A 45 -0.39 17.41 12.52
CA PRO A 45 -1.10 18.68 12.65
C PRO A 45 -1.05 19.17 14.11
N ALA A 46 -0.74 20.46 14.30
CA ALA A 46 -0.53 21.05 15.62
C ALA A 46 -1.82 21.20 16.46
N GLU A 47 -2.98 21.14 15.82
CA GLU A 47 -4.30 21.16 16.47
C GLU A 47 -5.05 19.87 16.12
N PRO A 48 -5.82 19.29 17.07
CA PRO A 48 -6.66 18.14 16.78
C PRO A 48 -7.68 18.54 15.70
N ALA A 49 -7.70 17.77 14.62
CA ALA A 49 -8.69 17.92 13.58
C ALA A 49 -10.10 17.72 14.16
N THR A 50 -11.08 18.35 13.54
CA THR A 50 -12.48 18.26 13.93
C THR A 50 -13.31 17.71 12.79
N PHE A 51 -14.31 16.89 13.13
CA PHE A 51 -15.25 16.40 12.15
C PHE A 51 -16.11 17.54 11.61
N VAL A 52 -16.32 17.56 10.29
CA VAL A 52 -17.19 18.51 9.59
C VAL A 52 -18.45 17.77 9.14
N PRO A 53 -19.58 17.88 9.87
CA PRO A 53 -20.82 17.21 9.50
C PRO A 53 -21.29 17.63 8.10
N GLY A 54 -21.48 16.66 7.21
CA GLY A 54 -21.88 16.91 5.81
C GLY A 54 -20.78 17.52 4.94
N GLY A 55 -19.56 17.67 5.45
CA GLY A 55 -18.40 18.14 4.69
C GLY A 55 -17.89 17.11 3.67
N THR A 56 -17.02 17.52 2.78
CA THR A 56 -16.44 16.67 1.72
C THR A 56 -15.41 15.68 2.29
N SER A 57 -14.94 14.75 1.44
CA SER A 57 -13.83 13.87 1.81
C SER A 57 -12.55 14.66 2.10
N GLU A 58 -12.26 15.71 1.34
CA GLU A 58 -11.09 16.56 1.54
C GLU A 58 -11.16 17.31 2.87
N GLU A 59 -12.34 17.84 3.23
CA GLU A 59 -12.54 18.53 4.51
C GLU A 59 -12.42 17.60 5.71
N ASN A 60 -12.88 16.35 5.59
CA ASN A 60 -12.85 15.37 6.67
C ASN A 60 -11.59 14.49 6.69
N LEU A 61 -10.71 14.56 5.69
CA LEU A 61 -9.47 13.77 5.62
C LEU A 61 -8.58 13.93 6.87
N PRO A 62 -8.31 15.15 7.37
CA PRO A 62 -7.48 15.31 8.57
C PRO A 62 -8.07 14.60 9.79
N PHE A 63 -9.39 14.70 10.00
CA PHE A 63 -10.09 14.07 11.12
C PHE A 63 -10.16 12.55 10.98
N PHE A 64 -10.52 12.05 9.79
CA PHE A 64 -10.54 10.63 9.49
C PHE A 64 -9.17 9.98 9.76
N GLY A 65 -8.09 10.59 9.24
CA GLY A 65 -6.74 10.11 9.48
C GLY A 65 -6.34 10.19 10.97
N GLN A 66 -6.80 11.20 11.71
CA GLN A 66 -6.56 11.28 13.15
C GLN A 66 -7.23 10.14 13.90
N VAL A 67 -8.52 9.86 13.66
CA VAL A 67 -9.25 8.77 14.31
C VAL A 67 -8.56 7.43 14.06
N LEU A 68 -8.10 7.17 12.83
CA LEU A 68 -7.37 5.94 12.52
C LEU A 68 -6.02 5.84 13.21
N ARG A 69 -5.24 6.94 13.29
CA ARG A 69 -3.95 6.95 14.00
C ARG A 69 -4.13 6.76 15.51
N GLU A 70 -5.14 7.40 16.09
CA GLU A 70 -5.49 7.22 17.52
C GLU A 70 -5.94 5.78 17.79
N TYR A 71 -6.75 5.21 16.90
CA TYR A 71 -7.16 3.81 16.97
C TYR A 71 -5.95 2.86 16.88
N ALA A 72 -5.06 3.08 15.90
CA ALA A 72 -3.88 2.28 15.69
C ALA A 72 -2.93 2.32 16.90
N ALA A 73 -2.77 3.48 17.53
CA ALA A 73 -1.96 3.65 18.74
C ALA A 73 -2.55 2.98 20.00
N GLY A 74 -3.84 2.61 19.99
CA GLY A 74 -4.50 1.93 21.11
C GLY A 74 -4.16 0.44 21.22
N GLU A 75 -4.82 -0.26 22.15
CA GLU A 75 -4.65 -1.71 22.35
C GLU A 75 -5.76 -2.56 21.69
N GLN A 76 -6.76 -1.91 21.07
CA GLN A 76 -7.85 -2.64 20.42
C GLN A 76 -7.34 -3.50 19.25
N PRO A 77 -7.98 -4.65 18.97
CA PRO A 77 -7.58 -5.53 17.87
C PRO A 77 -7.70 -4.81 16.51
N VAL A 78 -6.71 -4.92 15.63
CA VAL A 78 -6.81 -4.38 14.27
C VAL A 78 -7.73 -5.28 13.44
N GLN A 79 -9.03 -5.04 13.56
CA GLN A 79 -10.12 -5.77 12.92
C GLN A 79 -11.15 -4.75 12.43
N GLY A 80 -11.89 -5.11 11.39
CA GLY A 80 -12.80 -4.22 10.69
C GLY A 80 -13.89 -3.65 11.59
N GLN A 81 -14.50 -4.46 12.47
CA GLN A 81 -15.57 -3.99 13.34
C GLN A 81 -15.12 -2.91 14.34
N PRO A 82 -14.10 -3.15 15.17
CA PRO A 82 -13.56 -2.12 16.06
C PRO A 82 -13.13 -0.81 15.36
N ILE A 83 -12.55 -0.90 14.16
CA ILE A 83 -12.16 0.28 13.37
C ILE A 83 -13.39 1.06 12.89
N VAL A 84 -14.41 0.36 12.37
CA VAL A 84 -15.68 0.96 11.96
C VAL A 84 -16.37 1.63 13.16
N ASP A 85 -16.34 1.01 14.34
CA ASP A 85 -16.91 1.58 15.56
C ASP A 85 -16.20 2.87 16.00
N ALA A 86 -14.88 2.92 15.89
CA ALA A 86 -14.12 4.14 16.18
C ALA A 86 -14.51 5.29 15.23
N LEU A 87 -14.68 4.99 13.93
CA LEU A 87 -15.13 5.98 12.95
C LEU A 87 -16.58 6.43 13.21
N VAL A 88 -17.47 5.51 13.55
CA VAL A 88 -18.87 5.82 13.90
C VAL A 88 -18.94 6.68 15.16
N ALA A 89 -18.12 6.39 16.17
CA ALA A 89 -18.00 7.23 17.36
C ALA A 89 -17.50 8.65 17.04
N GLY A 90 -16.67 8.78 15.98
CA GLY A 90 -16.25 10.07 15.43
C GLY A 90 -17.31 10.82 14.60
N GLY A 91 -18.45 10.19 14.30
CA GLY A 91 -19.58 10.80 13.58
C GLY A 91 -19.74 10.38 12.12
N PHE A 92 -18.91 9.47 11.60
CA PHE A 92 -19.07 8.95 10.24
C PHE A 92 -20.25 7.98 10.15
N ASP A 93 -20.97 8.01 9.02
CA ASP A 93 -22.11 7.11 8.79
C ASP A 93 -21.65 5.70 8.41
N ARG A 94 -21.99 4.72 9.23
CA ARG A 94 -21.76 3.29 8.99
C ARG A 94 -22.28 2.81 7.63
N GLN A 95 -23.41 3.35 7.17
CA GLN A 95 -24.06 2.90 5.93
C GLN A 95 -23.27 3.29 4.67
N THR A 96 -22.34 4.24 4.78
CA THR A 96 -21.46 4.63 3.68
C THR A 96 -20.10 3.95 3.75
N MET A 97 -19.90 3.03 4.71
CA MET A 97 -18.61 2.39 4.96
C MET A 97 -18.41 1.11 4.16
N GLN A 98 -17.14 0.84 3.85
CA GLN A 98 -16.65 -0.41 3.31
C GLN A 98 -15.44 -0.85 4.13
N VAL A 99 -15.28 -2.14 4.38
CA VAL A 99 -14.15 -2.66 5.14
C VAL A 99 -13.66 -3.98 4.57
N SER A 100 -12.35 -4.23 4.62
CA SER A 100 -11.77 -5.51 4.23
C SER A 100 -12.14 -6.62 5.21
N PHE A 101 -11.87 -7.87 4.83
CA PHE A 101 -12.02 -9.02 5.73
C PHE A 101 -10.89 -9.03 6.78
N ASP A 102 -11.19 -9.56 7.96
CA ASP A 102 -10.25 -9.67 9.09
C ASP A 102 -9.24 -10.82 8.92
N ALA A 103 -9.49 -11.71 7.96
CA ALA A 103 -8.64 -12.85 7.67
C ALA A 103 -8.52 -13.11 6.17
N SER A 104 -7.39 -13.67 5.78
CA SER A 104 -7.15 -14.17 4.43
C SER A 104 -8.02 -15.39 4.13
N LYS A 105 -8.05 -15.80 2.85
CA LYS A 105 -8.77 -17.02 2.43
C LYS A 105 -8.19 -18.31 3.04
N THR A 106 -6.96 -18.28 3.56
CA THR A 106 -6.32 -19.40 4.27
C THR A 106 -6.54 -19.34 5.79
N GLY A 107 -7.26 -18.34 6.29
CA GLY A 107 -7.60 -18.19 7.72
C GLY A 107 -6.52 -17.52 8.57
N LEU A 108 -5.53 -16.88 7.94
CA LEU A 108 -4.56 -16.04 8.65
C LEU A 108 -5.17 -14.68 8.92
N ALA A 109 -4.87 -14.08 10.08
CA ALA A 109 -5.25 -12.70 10.36
C ALA A 109 -4.70 -11.75 9.28
N ALA A 110 -5.44 -10.71 8.95
CA ALA A 110 -5.00 -9.72 7.99
C ALA A 110 -3.87 -8.85 8.58
N ASP A 111 -2.78 -8.68 7.84
CA ASP A 111 -1.65 -7.81 8.24
C ASP A 111 -2.04 -6.32 8.23
N SER A 112 -3.08 -5.98 7.46
CA SER A 112 -3.66 -4.65 7.42
C SER A 112 -5.17 -4.73 7.16
N ILE A 113 -5.90 -3.82 7.80
CA ILE A 113 -7.33 -3.62 7.53
C ILE A 113 -7.50 -2.34 6.71
N TYR A 114 -8.20 -2.46 5.59
CA TYR A 114 -8.63 -1.33 4.79
C TYR A 114 -10.06 -0.97 5.17
N VAL A 115 -10.29 0.32 5.43
CA VAL A 115 -11.60 0.88 5.71
C VAL A 115 -11.83 2.08 4.82
N ALA A 116 -13.06 2.30 4.37
CA ALA A 116 -13.41 3.47 3.60
C ALA A 116 -14.74 4.06 4.06
N VAL A 117 -14.88 5.37 3.93
CA VAL A 117 -16.12 6.12 4.12
C VAL A 117 -16.42 6.86 2.82
N ARG A 118 -17.58 6.60 2.22
CA ARG A 118 -18.02 7.30 1.02
C ARG A 118 -18.71 8.62 1.37
N THR A 119 -18.31 9.68 0.69
CA THR A 119 -18.92 11.02 0.77
C THR A 119 -19.16 11.55 -0.64
N GLY A 120 -20.42 11.53 -1.08
CA GLY A 120 -20.77 11.86 -2.47
C GLY A 120 -20.13 10.89 -3.47
N GLU A 121 -19.32 11.42 -4.39
CA GLU A 121 -18.56 10.67 -5.41
C GLU A 121 -17.09 10.45 -5.01
N SER A 122 -16.70 10.80 -3.79
CA SER A 122 -15.35 10.59 -3.24
C SER A 122 -15.38 9.61 -2.08
N CYS A 123 -14.23 9.03 -1.78
CA CYS A 123 -14.02 8.11 -0.67
C CYS A 123 -12.84 8.59 0.15
N LEU A 124 -13.01 8.59 1.48
CA LEU A 124 -11.90 8.51 2.42
C LEU A 124 -11.49 7.05 2.51
N ILE A 125 -10.25 6.71 2.19
CA ILE A 125 -9.70 5.36 2.36
C ILE A 125 -8.63 5.43 3.44
N GLY A 126 -8.66 4.48 4.36
CA GLY A 126 -7.64 4.29 5.36
C GLY A 126 -7.12 2.86 5.38
N GLN A 127 -5.85 2.73 5.72
CA GLN A 127 -5.20 1.46 6.02
C GLN A 127 -4.70 1.51 7.46
N VAL A 128 -4.96 0.46 8.23
CA VAL A 128 -4.42 0.29 9.58
C VAL A 128 -3.55 -0.96 9.60
N SER A 129 -2.26 -0.81 9.92
CA SER A 129 -1.30 -1.92 10.04
C SER A 129 -1.46 -2.61 11.39
N ALA A 130 -1.56 -3.95 11.37
CA ALA A 130 -1.66 -4.74 12.58
C ALA A 130 -0.31 -4.81 13.34
N GLU A 131 0.79 -4.94 12.60
CA GLU A 131 2.14 -5.09 13.14
C GLU A 131 2.74 -3.75 13.57
N ASP A 132 2.77 -2.78 12.67
CA ASP A 132 3.41 -1.48 12.92
C ASP A 132 2.57 -0.55 13.80
N ARG A 133 1.28 -0.89 14.01
CA ARG A 133 0.32 -0.07 14.77
C ARG A 133 0.26 1.37 14.25
N ASP A 134 0.40 1.55 12.95
CA ASP A 134 0.25 2.82 12.25
C ASP A 134 -0.99 2.83 11.37
N ALA A 135 -1.34 4.04 10.91
CA ALA A 135 -2.44 4.22 9.98
C ALA A 135 -2.15 5.32 8.96
N THR A 136 -2.58 5.08 7.73
CA THR A 136 -2.55 6.04 6.64
C THR A 136 -3.98 6.31 6.16
N ALA A 137 -4.17 7.49 5.57
CA ALA A 137 -5.45 7.90 5.01
C ALA A 137 -5.24 8.75 3.76
N GLU A 138 -6.14 8.61 2.80
CA GLU A 138 -6.15 9.39 1.56
C GLU A 138 -7.57 9.58 1.03
N VAL A 139 -7.73 10.53 0.11
CA VAL A 139 -8.96 10.75 -0.64
C VAL A 139 -8.80 10.22 -2.05
N VAL A 140 -9.77 9.42 -2.49
CA VAL A 140 -9.86 8.94 -3.87
C VAL A 140 -11.26 9.13 -4.42
N GLY A 141 -11.41 9.09 -5.75
CA GLY A 141 -12.73 9.06 -6.39
C GLY A 141 -13.39 7.69 -6.23
N ALA A 142 -14.68 7.66 -5.92
CA ALA A 142 -15.47 6.45 -5.94
C ALA A 142 -15.57 5.89 -7.38
N ILE A 143 -15.55 4.56 -7.49
CA ILE A 143 -15.56 3.85 -8.77
C ILE A 143 -16.90 3.15 -9.02
N GLY A 144 -17.04 2.58 -10.22
CA GLY A 144 -18.27 1.97 -10.70
C GLY A 144 -19.25 2.99 -11.31
N PRO A 145 -20.30 2.49 -12.02
CA PRO A 145 -21.29 3.35 -12.65
C PRO A 145 -22.08 4.19 -11.64
N ASP A 146 -22.34 3.64 -10.45
CA ASP A 146 -23.13 4.27 -9.40
C ASP A 146 -22.27 5.07 -8.39
N LYS A 147 -20.96 5.18 -8.63
CA LYS A 147 -20.02 5.90 -7.75
C LYS A 147 -20.12 5.48 -6.27
N ASN A 148 -20.29 4.19 -6.03
CA ASN A 148 -20.53 3.62 -4.70
C ASN A 148 -19.43 2.66 -4.22
N VAL A 149 -18.44 2.35 -5.05
CA VAL A 149 -17.33 1.45 -4.69
C VAL A 149 -16.13 2.28 -4.26
N CYS A 150 -15.63 2.04 -3.04
CA CYS A 150 -14.43 2.68 -2.51
C CYS A 150 -13.27 1.69 -2.43
N LEU A 151 -13.52 0.46 -1.99
CA LEU A 151 -12.52 -0.59 -1.91
C LEU A 151 -12.67 -1.55 -3.09
N ILE A 152 -11.58 -1.80 -3.81
CA ILE A 152 -11.57 -2.73 -4.94
C ILE A 152 -11.61 -4.17 -4.42
N GLY A 153 -12.57 -4.95 -4.91
CA GLY A 153 -12.74 -6.36 -4.55
C GLY A 153 -13.98 -6.62 -3.70
N GLN A 154 -14.04 -7.79 -3.07
CA GLN A 154 -15.11 -8.12 -2.13
C GLN A 154 -14.78 -7.55 -0.75
N THR A 155 -15.69 -6.78 -0.19
CA THR A 155 -15.62 -6.25 1.17
C THR A 155 -16.42 -7.12 2.12
N ARG A 156 -16.11 -7.02 3.42
CA ARG A 156 -16.89 -7.67 4.47
C ARG A 156 -18.22 -6.92 4.61
N PRO A 157 -19.38 -7.61 4.61
CA PRO A 157 -20.65 -7.00 4.94
C PRO A 157 -20.60 -6.34 6.33
N ILE A 158 -21.19 -5.16 6.47
CA ILE A 158 -21.35 -4.46 7.75
C ILE A 158 -22.81 -4.61 8.17
N ASP A 159 -23.13 -5.75 8.76
CA ASP A 159 -24.48 -6.20 9.17
C ASP A 159 -24.71 -6.14 10.69
N TRP A 160 -23.82 -5.45 11.40
CA TRP A 160 -23.73 -5.36 12.85
C TRP A 160 -23.75 -3.89 13.31
#